data_AF-A0A6A6DTQ2-F1
#
_entry.id   AF-A0A6A6DTQ2-F1
#
_cell.length_a   1.000
_cell.length_b   1.000
_cell.length_c   1.000
_cell.angle_alpha   90.00
_cell.angle_beta   90.00
_cell.angle_gamma   90.00
#
_symmetry.space_group_name_H-M   'P 1'
#
loop_
_entity.id
_entity.type
_entity.pdbx_description
1 polymer ?
#
loop_
_entity_poly.entity_id
_entity_poly.type
_entity_poly.pdbx_seq_one_letter_code
_entity_poly.pdbx_strand_id
1 'polypeptide(L)'
;LSHSWGIQGHSFATTLQNMQQRKQHIAASPLLQTFKDAVIFTRWLGIRYLWSDSLCIIQEDTQGWGRESSAMVDIYENSHFTLALTKASCDADGLF
;
A
#
# COMPACT_ATOMS: atom_id res chain seq x y z
N LEU A 1 -3.22 -5.37 -0.70
CA LEU A 1 -1.91 -5.78 -0.15
C LEU A 1 -2.02 -5.71 1.36
N SER A 2 -1.80 -6.82 2.05
CA SER A 2 -1.73 -6.87 3.51
C SER A 2 -0.27 -7.12 3.92
N HIS A 3 0.30 -6.18 4.66
CA HIS A 3 1.73 -6.15 5.00
C HIS A 3 1.93 -5.50 6.37
N SER A 4 3.05 -5.82 7.02
CA SER A 4 3.48 -5.12 8.24
C SER A 4 4.36 -3.95 7.84
N TRP A 5 3.97 -2.74 8.24
CA TRP A 5 4.71 -1.54 7.83
C TRP A 5 6.11 -1.47 8.51
N GLY A 6 6.29 -2.17 9.62
CA GLY A 6 7.53 -2.17 10.41
C GLY A 6 7.86 -0.81 11.03
N ILE A 7 9.06 -0.67 11.60
CA ILE A 7 9.50 0.56 12.31
C ILE A 7 9.62 1.76 11.35
N GLN A 8 9.88 1.51 10.07
CA GLN A 8 9.98 2.55 9.03
C GLN A 8 8.65 2.80 8.29
N GLY A 9 7.54 2.23 8.78
CA GLY A 9 6.26 2.21 8.08
C GLY A 9 5.71 3.57 7.65
N HIS A 10 6.00 4.62 8.42
CA HIS A 10 5.56 5.98 8.10
C HIS A 10 6.41 6.65 7.03
N SER A 11 7.62 6.17 6.75
CA SER A 11 8.53 6.79 5.79
C SER A 11 8.00 6.76 4.36
N PHE A 12 7.10 5.81 4.04
CA PHE A 12 6.52 5.69 2.69
C PHE A 12 5.00 5.91 2.64
N ALA A 13 4.38 6.36 3.73
CA ALA A 13 2.94 6.60 3.79
C ALA A 13 2.48 7.81 2.97
N THR A 14 1.20 7.81 2.60
CA THR A 14 0.54 8.98 2.01
C THR A 14 0.14 9.97 3.11
N THR A 15 0.56 11.21 2.92
CA THR A 15 0.29 12.35 3.81
C THR A 15 -0.44 13.44 3.04
N LEU A 16 -0.99 14.44 3.75
CA LEU A 16 -1.66 15.56 3.08
C LEU A 16 -0.70 16.31 2.14
N GLN A 17 0.58 16.38 2.51
CA GLN A 17 1.61 17.10 1.74
C GLN A 17 1.99 16.38 0.44
N ASN A 18 2.00 15.04 0.43
CA ASN A 18 2.46 14.25 -0.71
C ASN A 18 1.32 13.65 -1.56
N MET A 19 0.05 13.76 -1.12
CA MET A 19 -1.10 13.15 -1.77
C MET A 19 -1.26 13.59 -3.24
N GLN A 20 -1.15 14.88 -3.52
CA GLN A 20 -1.35 15.40 -4.87
C GLN A 20 -0.26 14.89 -5.83
N GLN A 21 0.98 14.80 -5.36
CA GLN A 21 2.09 14.21 -6.12
C GLN A 21 1.85 12.72 -6.37
N ARG A 22 1.47 11.95 -5.33
CA ARG A 22 1.23 10.50 -5.42
C ARG A 22 0.08 10.14 -6.35
N LYS A 23 -0.95 11.00 -6.45
CA LYS A 23 -2.05 10.84 -7.43
C LYS A 23 -1.58 10.96 -8.87
N GLN A 24 -0.56 11.76 -9.14
CA GLN A 24 0.02 11.90 -10.48
C GLN A 24 0.98 10.74 -10.77
N HIS A 25 1.89 10.47 -9.83
CA HIS A 25 2.93 9.46 -9.99
C HIS A 25 3.55 9.09 -8.63
N ILE A 26 3.74 7.78 -8.39
CA ILE A 26 4.54 7.27 -7.29
C ILE A 26 5.89 6.84 -7.86
N ALA A 27 6.96 7.54 -7.45
CA ALA A 27 8.31 7.25 -7.92
C ALA A 27 8.80 5.88 -7.43
N ALA A 28 9.43 5.12 -8.33
CA ALA A 28 9.99 3.80 -8.02
C ALA A 28 11.18 3.84 -7.05
N SER A 29 11.89 4.97 -6.99
CA SER A 29 13.03 5.20 -6.10
C SER A 29 12.65 6.31 -5.11
N PRO A 30 11.74 6.00 -4.17
CA PRO A 30 12.09 5.36 -2.89
C PRO A 30 11.17 4.19 -2.50
N LEU A 31 10.50 3.57 -3.48
CA LEU A 31 9.54 2.50 -3.24
C LEU A 31 10.22 1.32 -2.52
N LEU A 32 9.67 0.92 -1.37
CA LEU A 32 10.18 -0.21 -0.59
C LEU A 32 9.99 -1.53 -1.36
N GLN A 33 10.81 -2.54 -1.03
CA GLN A 33 10.91 -3.78 -1.81
C GLN A 33 9.56 -4.50 -1.90
N THR A 34 8.79 -4.53 -0.80
CA THR A 34 7.43 -5.09 -0.77
C THR A 34 6.53 -4.52 -1.87
N PHE A 35 6.51 -3.20 -2.04
CA PHE A 35 5.66 -2.59 -3.06
C PHE A 35 6.19 -2.83 -4.47
N LYS A 36 7.51 -2.84 -4.66
CA LYS A 36 8.12 -3.16 -5.95
C LYS A 36 7.72 -4.55 -6.41
N ASP A 37 7.90 -5.54 -5.54
CA ASP A 37 7.58 -6.92 -5.85
C ASP A 37 6.07 -7.13 -6.04
N ALA A 38 5.24 -6.49 -5.22
CA ALA A 38 3.79 -6.53 -5.38
C ALA A 38 3.33 -5.94 -6.73
N VAL A 39 3.95 -4.83 -7.18
CA VAL A 39 3.67 -4.24 -8.50
C VAL A 39 4.12 -5.17 -9.62
N ILE A 40 5.29 -5.79 -9.50
CA ILE A 40 5.79 -6.75 -10.51
C ILE A 40 4.84 -7.96 -10.60
N PHE A 41 4.48 -8.54 -9.46
CA PHE A 41 3.59 -9.69 -9.39
C PHE A 41 2.19 -9.39 -9.95
N THR A 42 1.58 -8.27 -9.56
CA THR A 42 0.25 -7.87 -10.08
C THR A 42 0.27 -7.63 -11.58
N ARG A 43 1.31 -6.98 -12.11
CA ARG A 43 1.49 -6.78 -13.55
C ARG A 43 1.68 -8.10 -14.31
N TRP A 44 2.41 -9.05 -13.73
CA TRP A 44 2.59 -10.38 -14.33
C TRP A 44 1.27 -11.13 -14.48
N LEU A 45 0.33 -10.91 -13.55
CA LEU A 45 -1.04 -11.43 -13.62
C LEU A 45 -2.00 -10.60 -14.49
N GLY A 46 -1.51 -9.55 -15.15
CA GLY A 46 -2.33 -8.67 -15.99
C GLY A 46 -3.25 -7.71 -15.21
N ILE A 47 -3.04 -7.55 -13.91
CA ILE A 47 -3.84 -6.67 -13.06
C ILE A 47 -3.17 -5.30 -12.98
N ARG A 48 -3.96 -4.25 -13.26
CA ARG A 48 -3.49 -2.87 -13.31
C ARG A 48 -3.43 -2.18 -11.95
N TYR A 49 -4.30 -2.55 -11.03
CA TYR A 49 -4.51 -1.82 -9.78
C TYR A 49 -4.01 -2.62 -8.58
N LEU A 50 -3.28 -1.94 -7.70
CA LEU A 50 -2.80 -2.44 -6.42
C LEU A 50 -3.27 -1.46 -5.34
N TRP A 51 -3.95 -1.97 -4.33
CA TRP A 51 -4.38 -1.19 -3.17
C TRP A 51 -3.57 -1.58 -1.93
N SER A 52 -3.20 -0.58 -1.14
CA SER A 52 -2.51 -0.69 0.15
C SER A 52 -2.94 0.46 1.05
N ASP A 53 -3.24 0.18 2.31
CA ASP A 53 -3.68 1.17 3.29
C ASP A 53 -2.67 2.31 3.48
N SER A 54 -1.38 1.99 3.59
CA SER A 54 -0.27 2.94 3.70
C SER A 54 -0.17 3.93 2.52
N LEU A 55 -0.62 3.53 1.32
CA LEU A 55 -0.55 4.34 0.09
C LEU A 55 -1.86 5.01 -0.28
N CYS A 56 -2.98 4.36 -0.01
CA CYS A 56 -4.30 4.79 -0.47
C CYS A 56 -5.05 5.59 0.59
N ILE A 57 -4.62 5.54 1.85
CA ILE A 57 -5.24 6.28 2.96
C ILE A 57 -4.26 7.36 3.46
N ILE A 58 -4.80 8.54 3.74
CA ILE A 58 -4.05 9.65 4.36
C ILE A 58 -3.92 9.37 5.85
N GLN A 59 -2.70 9.19 6.34
CA GLN A 59 -2.47 8.72 7.71
C GLN A 59 -2.59 9.81 8.79
N GLU A 60 -2.48 11.09 8.40
CA GLU A 60 -2.52 12.24 9.31
C GLU A 60 -3.94 12.74 9.60
N ASP A 61 -4.93 12.33 8.79
CA ASP A 61 -6.32 12.75 8.93
C ASP A 61 -7.11 11.66 9.66
N THR A 62 -7.30 11.80 10.97
CA THR A 62 -8.01 10.80 11.78
C THR A 62 -9.47 10.66 11.39
N GLN A 63 -10.14 11.73 10.94
CA GLN A 63 -11.53 11.66 10.49
C GLN A 63 -11.62 11.01 9.12
N GLY A 64 -10.73 11.37 8.19
CA GLY A 64 -10.62 10.72 6.88
C GLY A 64 -10.27 9.25 7.01
N TRP A 65 -9.31 8.91 7.88
CA TRP A 65 -8.94 7.54 8.18
C TRP A 65 -10.13 6.73 8.68
N GLY A 66 -10.98 7.27 9.56
CA GLY A 66 -12.18 6.59 10.03
C GLY A 66 -13.16 6.25 8.89
N ARG A 67 -13.30 7.12 7.89
CA ARG A 67 -14.13 6.86 6.71
C ARG A 67 -13.50 5.82 5.79
N GLU A 68 -12.23 5.98 5.45
CA GLU A 68 -11.52 5.08 4.53
C GLU A 68 -11.32 3.68 5.13
N SER A 69 -11.01 3.59 6.42
CA SER A 69 -10.86 2.32 7.14
C SER A 69 -12.16 1.53 7.20
N SER A 70 -13.32 2.21 7.29
CA SER A 70 -14.62 1.54 7.28
C SER A 70 -14.89 0.78 5.97
N ALA A 71 -14.31 1.23 4.85
CA ALA A 71 -14.42 0.59 3.55
C ALA A 71 -13.38 -0.53 3.33
N MET A 72 -12.44 -0.76 4.26
CA MET A 72 -11.40 -1.79 4.08
C MET A 72 -11.99 -3.18 3.87
N VAL A 73 -13.05 -3.53 4.63
CA VAL A 73 -13.72 -4.83 4.50
C VAL A 73 -14.20 -5.02 3.06
N ASP A 74 -14.91 -4.04 2.53
CA ASP A 74 -15.42 -4.07 1.15
C ASP A 74 -14.28 -4.13 0.12
N ILE A 75 -13.19 -3.39 0.35
CA ILE A 75 -12.02 -3.39 -0.55
C ILE A 75 -11.33 -4.76 -0.58
N TYR A 76 -11.14 -5.40 0.57
CA TYR A 76 -10.55 -6.72 0.65
C TYR A 76 -11.47 -7.78 0.04
N GLU A 77 -12.76 -7.73 0.34
CA GLU A 77 -13.77 -8.67 -0.18
C GLU A 77 -13.91 -8.59 -1.71
N ASN A 78 -13.88 -7.38 -2.27
CA ASN A 78 -14.03 -7.16 -3.71
C ASN A 78 -12.69 -7.14 -4.48
N SER A 79 -11.57 -7.46 -3.82
CA SER A 79 -10.27 -7.59 -4.48
C SER A 79 -10.20 -8.86 -5.34
N HIS A 80 -9.48 -8.81 -6.46
CA HIS A 80 -9.21 -10.03 -7.25
C HIS A 80 -8.49 -11.10 -6.40
N PHE A 81 -7.54 -10.66 -5.59
CA PHE A 81 -6.88 -11.43 -4.54
C PHE A 81 -6.16 -10.48 -3.59
N THR A 82 -5.80 -10.98 -2.42
CA THR A 82 -4.97 -10.27 -1.45
C THR A 82 -3.61 -10.93 -1.31
N LEU A 83 -2.55 -10.18 -1.59
CA LEU A 83 -1.18 -10.55 -1.23
C LEU A 83 -1.00 -10.32 0.28
N ALA A 84 -0.81 -11.40 1.03
CA ALA A 84 -0.59 -11.36 2.47
C ALA A 84 0.87 -11.70 2.79
N LEU A 85 1.64 -10.72 3.24
CA LEU A 85 3.07 -10.88 3.56
C LEU A 85 3.23 -11.33 5.01
N THR A 86 2.92 -12.59 5.28
CA THR A 86 2.87 -13.14 6.65
C THR A 86 4.25 -13.39 7.25
N LYS A 87 5.31 -13.49 6.43
CA LYS A 87 6.70 -13.68 6.88
C LYS A 87 7.52 -12.40 6.92
N ALA A 88 7.08 -11.35 6.22
CA ALA A 88 7.78 -10.07 6.21
C ALA A 88 7.52 -9.34 7.54
N SER A 89 8.58 -8.89 8.17
CA SER A 89 8.55 -8.07 9.39
C SER A 89 8.42 -6.58 9.09
N CYS A 90 8.84 -6.15 7.90
CA CYS A 90 8.71 -4.78 7.42
C CYS A 90 8.66 -4.71 5.89
N ASP A 91 8.33 -3.53 5.36
CA ASP A 91 8.23 -3.29 3.91
C ASP A 91 9.54 -3.38 3.12
N ALA A 92 10.67 -3.45 3.82
CA ALA A 92 11.97 -3.63 3.19
C ALA A 92 12.26 -5.11 2.83
N ASP A 93 11.52 -6.07 3.41
CA ASP A 93 11.83 -7.50 3.26
C ASP A 93 11.46 -8.05 1.87
N GLY A 94 10.46 -7.48 1.20
CA GLY A 94 10.04 -7.92 -0.13
C GLY A 94 9.08 -9.12 -0.12
N LEU A 95 8.75 -9.61 -1.32
CA LEU A 95 7.90 -10.81 -1.50
C LEU A 95 8.71 -12.07 -1.85
N PHE A 96 9.97 -11.94 -2.28
CA PHE A 96 10.79 -13.03 -2.80
C PHE A 96 12.07 -13.24 -1.99
#